data_AF-A0A1N7BFD0-F1
#
_entry.id   AF-A0A1N7BFD0-F1
#
_cell.length_a   1.000
_cell.length_b   1.000
_cell.length_c   1.000
_cell.angle_alpha   90.00
_cell.angle_beta   90.00
_cell.angle_gamma   90.00
#
_symmetry.space_group_name_H-M   'P 1'
#
loop_
_entity.id
_entity.type
_entity.pdbx_description
1 polymer ?
#
loop_
_entity_poly.entity_id
_entity_poly.type
_entity_poly.pdbx_seq_one_letter_code
_entity_poly.pdbx_strand_id
1 'polypeptide(L)'
;MESIWEKPAYLPYLQPPLTAEILEDAEKKIGYKLPNEYIELVKTQNGGYIRKTLADFEHNLIYGIGPHYPSLTNVDWSEYYDWVGFELDGLIPFDDDGHFFMCLDYRQNRLNPQITLTVPESGIQTVVANSFAEYLSKLVVKTNGEFVIETNESIEEVAKDIEQSLGIEFEDPNSYDYGYPTYRSTINGQWVWLSPNLVPKGFVRRDDDRYNELKQLANGEATRFPEIAKGSLLISFSDEETEKRALAKLRKSFKAVRPISEFV
;
A
#
# COMPACT_ATOMS: atom_id res chain seq x y z
N MET A 1 5.03 -10.70 13.87
CA MET A 1 5.31 -9.46 13.12
C MET A 1 3.97 -9.06 12.52
N GLU A 2 3.42 -7.90 12.89
CA GLU A 2 2.22 -7.39 12.22
C GLU A 2 2.52 -7.23 10.74
N SER A 3 1.57 -7.62 9.88
CA SER A 3 1.78 -7.65 8.43
C SER A 3 1.99 -6.23 7.91
N ILE A 4 3.13 -6.01 7.26
CA ILE A 4 3.42 -4.79 6.49
C ILE A 4 2.56 -4.67 5.22
N TRP A 5 2.02 -5.79 4.72
CA TRP A 5 1.21 -5.84 3.52
C TRP A 5 -0.15 -5.17 3.70
N GLU A 6 -0.55 -4.40 2.69
CA GLU A 6 -1.89 -3.84 2.60
C GLU A 6 -2.93 -4.94 2.43
N LYS A 7 -4.13 -4.70 2.96
CA LYS A 7 -5.29 -5.57 2.80
C LYS A 7 -6.47 -4.79 2.24
N PRO A 8 -7.27 -5.38 1.34
CA PRO A 8 -7.00 -6.62 0.63
C PRO A 8 -5.77 -6.48 -0.29
N ALA A 9 -5.02 -7.55 -0.51
CA ALA A 9 -3.94 -7.54 -1.49
C ALA A 9 -4.50 -7.39 -2.92
N TYR A 10 -3.95 -6.47 -3.73
CA TYR A 10 -4.24 -6.43 -5.15
C TYR A 10 -3.54 -7.60 -5.85
N LEU A 11 -4.30 -8.66 -6.13
CA LEU A 11 -3.77 -9.96 -6.56
C LEU A 11 -2.97 -9.92 -7.88
N PRO A 12 -3.32 -9.08 -8.88
CA PRO A 12 -2.53 -8.99 -10.11
C PRO A 12 -1.07 -8.60 -9.90
N TYR A 13 -0.78 -7.89 -8.80
CA TYR A 13 0.58 -7.45 -8.44
C TYR A 13 1.35 -8.49 -7.61
N LEU A 14 0.75 -9.64 -7.35
CA LEU A 14 1.43 -10.74 -6.68
C LEU A 14 2.12 -11.66 -7.67
N GLN A 15 3.30 -12.11 -7.25
CA GLN A 15 4.03 -13.18 -7.91
C GLN A 15 3.62 -14.56 -7.36
N PRO A 16 3.96 -15.64 -8.07
CA PRO A 16 3.90 -16.99 -7.50
C PRO A 16 4.70 -17.09 -6.20
N PRO A 17 4.39 -18.05 -5.30
CA PRO A 17 5.17 -18.26 -4.08
C PRO A 17 6.67 -18.42 -4.38
N LEU A 18 7.50 -17.74 -3.59
CA LEU A 18 8.94 -17.79 -3.79
C LEU A 18 9.49 -19.20 -3.55
N THR A 19 10.21 -19.73 -4.54
CA THR A 19 10.96 -20.98 -4.45
C THR A 19 12.47 -20.71 -4.51
N ALA A 20 13.29 -21.69 -4.14
CA ALA A 20 14.74 -21.58 -4.25
C ALA A 20 15.20 -21.36 -5.70
N GLU A 21 14.53 -22.01 -6.67
CA GLU A 21 14.80 -21.87 -8.09
C GLU A 21 14.48 -20.46 -8.60
N ILE A 22 13.30 -19.92 -8.26
CA ILE A 22 12.91 -18.54 -8.61
C ILE A 22 13.90 -17.53 -8.01
N LEU A 23 14.34 -17.75 -6.77
CA LEU A 23 15.32 -16.89 -6.12
C LEU A 23 16.68 -16.94 -6.82
N GLU A 24 17.19 -18.14 -7.12
CA GLU A 24 18.48 -18.31 -7.79
C GLU A 24 18.48 -17.67 -9.18
N ASP A 25 17.41 -17.87 -9.95
CA ASP A 25 17.24 -17.27 -11.26
C ASP A 25 17.16 -15.74 -11.19
N ALA A 26 16.44 -15.20 -10.21
CA ALA A 26 16.34 -13.75 -10.00
C ALA A 26 17.69 -13.13 -9.66
N GLU A 27 18.43 -13.70 -8.70
CA GLU A 27 19.76 -13.21 -8.32
C GLU A 27 20.76 -13.29 -9.48
N LYS A 28 20.67 -14.36 -10.28
CA LYS A 28 21.47 -14.50 -11.51
C LYS A 28 21.11 -13.45 -12.55
N LYS A 29 19.83 -13.14 -12.73
CA LYS A 29 19.35 -12.15 -13.71
C LYS A 29 19.73 -10.72 -13.33
N ILE A 30 19.62 -10.36 -12.06
CA ILE A 30 20.02 -9.02 -11.58
C ILE A 30 21.53 -8.90 -11.35
N GLY A 31 22.25 -10.02 -11.17
CA GLY A 31 23.71 -10.05 -10.96
C GLY A 31 24.14 -9.77 -9.51
N TYR A 32 23.22 -9.83 -8.55
CA TYR A 32 23.43 -9.53 -7.14
C TYR A 32 22.70 -10.52 -6.25
N LYS A 33 23.25 -10.72 -5.04
CA LYS A 33 22.54 -11.43 -3.96
C LYS A 33 21.54 -10.48 -3.31
N LEU A 34 20.32 -10.97 -3.07
CA LEU A 34 19.28 -10.17 -2.42
C LEU A 34 19.51 -10.11 -0.90
N PRO A 35 19.16 -9.00 -0.24
CA PRO A 35 19.19 -8.93 1.22
C PRO A 35 18.30 -10.02 1.84
N ASN A 36 18.77 -10.66 2.92
CA ASN A 36 18.01 -11.70 3.61
C ASN A 36 16.65 -11.19 4.07
N GLU A 37 16.59 -9.96 4.58
CA GLU A 37 15.36 -9.33 5.06
C GLU A 37 14.34 -9.10 3.92
N TYR A 38 14.82 -8.82 2.71
CA TYR A 38 13.96 -8.73 1.53
C TYR A 38 13.39 -10.10 1.19
N ILE A 39 14.23 -11.14 1.17
CA ILE A 39 13.82 -12.53 0.91
C ILE A 39 12.78 -13.00 1.94
N GLU A 40 13.04 -12.79 3.22
CA GLU A 40 12.11 -13.17 4.30
C GLU A 40 10.77 -12.42 4.19
N LEU A 41 10.80 -11.15 3.77
CA LEU A 41 9.59 -10.39 3.50
C LEU A 41 8.78 -11.01 2.35
N VAL A 42 9.39 -11.23 1.19
CA VAL A 42 8.67 -11.73 -0.01
C VAL A 42 8.24 -13.19 0.11
N LYS A 43 8.83 -13.97 1.04
CA LYS A 43 8.32 -15.30 1.42
C LYS A 43 6.93 -15.25 2.08
N THR A 44 6.60 -14.15 2.77
CA THR A 44 5.28 -14.00 3.41
C THR A 44 4.19 -13.61 2.41
N GLN A 45 4.52 -12.74 1.46
CA GLN A 45 3.71 -12.38 0.31
C GLN A 45 4.67 -11.87 -0.78
N ASN A 46 4.65 -12.47 -1.97
CA ASN A 46 5.65 -12.19 -2.98
C ASN A 46 5.27 -10.96 -3.84
N GLY A 47 5.43 -9.78 -3.24
CA GLY A 47 5.16 -8.48 -3.83
C GLY A 47 3.80 -7.88 -3.46
N GLY A 48 3.52 -6.70 -4.00
CA GLY A 48 2.26 -5.97 -3.83
C GLY A 48 2.33 -4.81 -2.85
N TYR A 49 1.19 -4.16 -2.64
CA TYR A 49 1.11 -2.95 -1.83
C TYR A 49 1.36 -3.23 -0.34
N ILE A 50 1.99 -2.27 0.32
CA ILE A 50 2.25 -2.24 1.75
C ILE A 50 1.42 -1.11 2.40
N ARG A 51 0.95 -1.36 3.63
CA ARG A 51 0.23 -0.36 4.44
C ARG A 51 1.17 0.60 5.18
N LYS A 52 2.46 0.57 4.86
CA LYS A 52 3.49 1.39 5.50
C LYS A 52 4.19 2.26 4.47
N THR A 53 4.79 3.34 4.95
CA THR A 53 5.52 4.31 4.13
C THR A 53 6.71 4.87 4.92
N LEU A 54 7.58 5.63 4.26
CA LEU A 54 8.56 6.47 4.96
C LEU A 54 7.87 7.77 5.44
N ALA A 55 8.30 8.31 6.58
CA ALA A 55 7.69 9.51 7.16
C ALA A 55 7.78 10.74 6.24
N ASP A 56 8.90 10.86 5.52
CA ASP A 56 9.21 12.02 4.67
C ASP A 56 9.00 11.75 3.17
N PHE A 57 8.56 10.53 2.80
CA PHE A 57 8.41 10.14 1.41
C PHE A 57 7.35 9.05 1.23
N GLU A 58 6.38 9.30 0.37
CA GLU A 58 5.32 8.34 0.08
C GLU A 58 5.82 7.25 -0.86
N HIS A 59 5.92 6.03 -0.35
CA HIS A 59 6.13 4.82 -1.12
C HIS A 59 5.25 3.73 -0.49
N ASN A 60 4.67 2.85 -1.31
CA ASN A 60 3.66 1.92 -0.81
C ASN A 60 3.67 0.57 -1.51
N LEU A 61 4.73 0.23 -2.24
CA LEU A 61 4.79 -1.01 -2.99
C LEU A 61 6.13 -1.70 -2.74
N ILE A 62 6.10 -3.03 -2.73
CA ILE A 62 7.31 -3.88 -2.73
C ILE A 62 7.20 -4.78 -3.95
N TYR A 63 8.24 -4.78 -4.77
CA TYR A 63 8.29 -5.65 -5.94
C TYR A 63 8.35 -7.09 -5.50
N GLY A 64 7.71 -7.98 -6.25
CA GLY A 64 7.89 -9.40 -6.05
C GLY A 64 9.05 -9.94 -6.89
N ILE A 65 9.37 -11.20 -6.68
CA ILE A 65 10.30 -11.97 -7.49
C ILE A 65 9.49 -12.96 -8.33
N GLY A 66 9.37 -12.70 -9.63
CA GLY A 66 8.61 -13.56 -10.53
C GLY A 66 8.29 -12.90 -11.87
N PRO A 67 7.41 -13.51 -12.68
CA PRO A 67 7.15 -13.10 -14.06
C PRO A 67 6.16 -11.94 -14.22
N HIS A 68 5.37 -11.61 -13.20
CA HIS A 68 4.29 -10.61 -13.31
C HIS A 68 4.80 -9.19 -13.03
N TYR A 69 4.05 -8.18 -13.43
CA TYR A 69 4.31 -6.82 -12.97
C TYR A 69 3.66 -6.62 -11.58
N PRO A 70 4.31 -5.93 -10.64
CA PRO A 70 5.69 -5.44 -10.67
C PRO A 70 6.69 -6.52 -10.23
N SER A 71 7.86 -6.56 -10.87
CA SER A 71 8.91 -7.57 -10.62
C SER A 71 10.28 -6.94 -10.52
N LEU A 72 10.99 -7.30 -9.44
CA LEU A 72 12.37 -6.91 -9.20
C LEU A 72 13.33 -7.40 -10.29
N THR A 73 12.93 -8.41 -11.06
CA THR A 73 13.77 -9.00 -12.11
C THR A 73 13.64 -8.31 -13.46
N ASN A 74 12.74 -7.34 -13.62
CA ASN A 74 12.50 -6.62 -14.86
C ASN A 74 13.07 -5.19 -14.79
N VAL A 75 14.35 -5.07 -14.43
CA VAL A 75 15.05 -3.78 -14.34
C VAL A 75 15.28 -3.21 -15.74
N ASP A 76 14.43 -2.25 -16.09
CA ASP A 76 14.32 -1.46 -17.33
C ASP A 76 15.01 -0.08 -17.33
N TRP A 77 16.33 0.07 -17.44
CA TRP A 77 16.96 1.42 -17.42
C TRP A 77 17.16 2.09 -18.80
N SER A 78 16.77 1.44 -19.89
CA SER A 78 17.06 1.88 -21.27
C SER A 78 16.62 3.32 -21.57
N GLU A 79 15.48 3.74 -21.03
CA GLU A 79 14.93 5.08 -21.26
C GLU A 79 15.70 6.19 -20.54
N TYR A 80 16.57 5.86 -19.58
CA TYR A 80 17.25 6.82 -18.71
C TYR A 80 18.73 7.03 -19.05
N TYR A 81 19.40 6.03 -19.64
CA TYR A 81 20.86 6.04 -19.87
C TYR A 81 21.37 7.27 -20.64
N ASP A 82 20.59 7.80 -21.59
CA ASP A 82 21.04 8.88 -22.46
C ASP A 82 21.08 10.26 -21.80
N TRP A 83 20.39 10.45 -20.66
CA TRP A 83 20.20 11.78 -20.08
C TRP A 83 20.31 11.83 -18.55
N VAL A 84 20.28 10.70 -17.84
CA VAL A 84 20.44 10.69 -16.40
C VAL A 84 21.86 11.06 -16.00
N GLY A 85 22.00 11.92 -15.00
CA GLY A 85 23.29 12.44 -14.54
C GLY A 85 24.09 11.53 -13.60
N PHE A 86 23.71 10.25 -13.46
CA PHE A 86 24.31 9.33 -12.49
C PHE A 86 24.35 7.88 -12.95
N GLU A 87 25.24 7.10 -12.34
CA GLU A 87 25.43 5.67 -12.64
C GLU A 87 24.19 4.86 -12.28
N LEU A 88 23.65 4.12 -13.25
CA LEU A 88 22.47 3.27 -13.11
C LEU A 88 22.83 1.83 -12.79
N ASP A 89 24.01 1.36 -13.22
CA ASP A 89 24.41 -0.02 -13.04
C ASP A 89 24.59 -0.34 -11.55
N GLY A 90 23.82 -1.31 -11.05
CA GLY A 90 23.77 -1.68 -9.64
C GLY A 90 22.66 -1.00 -8.83
N LEU A 91 21.80 -0.20 -9.46
CA LEU A 91 20.50 0.18 -8.92
C LEU A 91 19.45 -0.84 -9.34
N ILE A 92 18.89 -1.55 -8.35
CA ILE A 92 17.82 -2.52 -8.57
C ILE A 92 16.53 -1.99 -7.93
N PRO A 93 15.57 -1.48 -8.70
CA PRO A 93 14.29 -1.01 -8.19
C PRO A 93 13.51 -2.11 -7.46
N PHE A 94 12.91 -1.74 -6.33
CA PHE A 94 11.92 -2.56 -5.63
C PHE A 94 10.63 -1.79 -5.32
N ASP A 95 10.55 -0.52 -5.70
CA ASP A 95 9.33 0.29 -5.83
C ASP A 95 9.56 1.39 -6.87
N ASP A 96 8.52 1.75 -7.63
CA ASP A 96 8.43 2.97 -8.43
C ASP A 96 6.97 3.39 -8.71
N ASP A 97 6.81 4.65 -9.12
CA ASP A 97 5.57 5.21 -9.67
C ASP A 97 5.75 5.77 -11.09
N GLY A 98 6.90 5.47 -11.72
CA GLY A 98 7.36 6.05 -12.98
C GLY A 98 8.09 7.40 -12.88
N HIS A 99 8.08 8.07 -11.73
CA HIS A 99 8.80 9.32 -11.47
C HIS A 99 9.93 9.16 -10.46
N PHE A 100 9.76 8.28 -9.47
CA PHE A 100 10.81 7.90 -8.55
C PHE A 100 11.07 6.41 -8.59
N PHE A 101 12.27 6.01 -8.19
CA PHE A 101 12.61 4.61 -7.93
C PHE A 101 13.22 4.47 -6.55
N MET A 102 12.68 3.55 -5.74
CA MET A 102 13.33 3.07 -4.53
C MET A 102 14.18 1.85 -4.89
N CYS A 103 15.50 1.97 -4.71
CA CYS A 103 16.45 0.98 -5.22
C CYS A 103 17.21 0.29 -4.09
N LEU A 104 17.44 -1.02 -4.26
CA LEU A 104 18.61 -1.69 -3.67
C LEU A 104 19.84 -1.19 -4.44
N ASP A 105 20.67 -0.39 -3.77
CA ASP A 105 21.84 0.26 -4.38
C ASP A 105 23.12 -0.46 -3.99
N TYR A 106 23.65 -1.21 -4.97
CA TYR A 106 24.83 -2.05 -4.83
C TYR A 106 26.13 -1.37 -5.29
N ARG A 107 26.08 -0.09 -5.72
CA ARG A 107 27.23 0.60 -6.33
C ARG A 107 28.40 0.74 -5.36
N GLN A 108 28.11 0.89 -4.06
CA GLN A 108 29.13 0.97 -3.00
C GLN A 108 29.39 -0.37 -2.31
N ASN A 109 28.39 -1.25 -2.24
CA ASN A 109 28.51 -2.54 -1.57
C ASN A 109 27.67 -3.62 -2.26
N ARG A 110 28.34 -4.57 -2.90
CA ARG A 110 27.70 -5.66 -3.65
C ARG A 110 27.05 -6.74 -2.77
N LEU A 111 27.34 -6.78 -1.48
CA LEU A 111 26.86 -7.81 -0.56
C LEU A 111 25.77 -7.32 0.39
N ASN A 112 25.79 -6.03 0.73
CA ASN A 112 24.81 -5.39 1.59
C ASN A 112 24.44 -4.03 0.98
N PRO A 113 23.44 -3.99 0.08
CA PRO A 113 23.06 -2.76 -0.60
C PRO A 113 22.45 -1.77 0.40
N GLN A 114 22.73 -0.49 0.17
CA GLN A 114 21.96 0.59 0.79
C GLN A 114 20.61 0.73 0.06
N ILE A 115 19.69 1.46 0.66
CA ILE A 115 18.41 1.84 0.04
C ILE A 115 18.52 3.29 -0.42
N THR A 116 18.36 3.51 -1.72
CA THR A 116 18.49 4.83 -2.33
C THR A 116 17.19 5.19 -3.05
N LEU A 117 16.63 6.35 -2.71
CA LEU A 117 15.59 7.01 -3.51
C LEU A 117 16.25 7.74 -4.66
N THR A 118 15.79 7.49 -5.88
CA THR A 118 16.26 8.19 -7.09
C THR A 118 15.10 8.82 -7.83
N VAL A 119 15.33 10.03 -8.36
CA VAL A 119 14.37 10.75 -9.23
C VAL A 119 15.16 11.17 -10.47
N PRO A 120 15.21 10.32 -11.50
CA PRO A 120 16.07 10.53 -12.66
C PRO A 120 15.92 11.93 -13.28
N GLU A 121 14.68 12.40 -13.46
CA GLU A 121 14.31 13.69 -14.09
C GLU A 121 14.96 14.90 -13.44
N SER A 122 15.25 14.81 -12.14
CA SER A 122 15.88 15.88 -11.36
C SER A 122 17.31 15.56 -10.93
N GLY A 123 17.82 14.38 -11.28
CA GLY A 123 19.14 13.89 -10.85
C GLY A 123 19.25 13.62 -9.35
N ILE A 124 18.14 13.63 -8.60
CA ILE A 124 18.15 13.42 -7.15
C ILE A 124 18.50 11.97 -6.84
N GLN A 125 19.43 11.80 -5.89
CA GLN A 125 19.75 10.52 -5.26
C GLN A 125 19.90 10.75 -3.77
N THR A 126 19.08 10.07 -2.96
CA THR A 126 19.10 10.21 -1.51
C THR A 126 19.18 8.83 -0.88
N VAL A 127 20.23 8.61 -0.08
CA VAL A 127 20.33 7.39 0.73
C VAL A 127 19.27 7.46 1.84
N VAL A 128 18.32 6.54 1.78
CA VAL A 128 17.21 6.41 2.73
C VAL A 128 17.62 5.55 3.92
N ALA A 129 18.39 4.49 3.69
CA ALA A 129 18.86 3.57 4.72
C ALA A 129 20.14 2.85 4.29
N ASN A 130 20.98 2.41 5.23
CA ASN A 130 22.23 1.70 4.91
C ASN A 130 22.04 0.20 4.68
N SER A 131 20.82 -0.32 4.86
CA SER A 131 20.44 -1.70 4.57
C SER A 131 18.93 -1.82 4.43
N PHE A 132 18.45 -2.94 3.88
CA PHE A 132 17.02 -3.24 3.81
C PHE A 132 16.39 -3.36 5.22
N ALA A 133 17.13 -3.93 6.18
CA ALA A 133 16.68 -4.03 7.57
C ALA A 133 16.48 -2.65 8.22
N GLU A 134 17.42 -1.72 8.00
CA GLU A 134 17.27 -0.35 8.49
C GLU A 134 16.09 0.35 7.82
N TYR A 135 15.89 0.15 6.52
CA TYR A 135 14.73 0.67 5.80
C TYR A 135 13.41 0.17 6.42
N LEU A 136 13.27 -1.14 6.66
CA LEU A 136 12.06 -1.68 7.30
C LEU A 136 11.80 -1.07 8.69
N SER A 137 12.85 -0.72 9.44
CA SER A 137 12.73 -0.08 10.76
C SER A 137 12.26 1.39 10.70
N LYS A 138 12.42 2.05 9.54
CA LYS A 138 12.00 3.44 9.30
C LYS A 138 10.55 3.56 8.83
N LEU A 139 9.92 2.44 8.46
CA LEU A 139 8.57 2.42 7.94
C LEU A 139 7.53 2.65 9.03
N VAL A 140 6.62 3.59 8.78
CA VAL A 140 5.48 3.94 9.63
C VAL A 140 4.17 3.54 8.95
N VAL A 141 3.12 3.27 9.73
CA VAL A 141 1.80 2.93 9.16
C VAL A 141 1.22 4.15 8.45
N LYS A 142 0.74 3.96 7.22
CA LYS A 142 0.05 4.99 6.44
C LYS A 142 -1.38 5.13 6.99
N THR A 143 -1.70 6.33 7.47
CA THR A 143 -2.99 6.61 8.13
C THR A 143 -3.99 7.33 7.23
N ASN A 144 -3.54 8.01 6.17
CA ASN A 144 -4.38 8.77 5.22
C ASN A 144 -5.37 9.75 5.86
N GLY A 145 -5.08 10.24 7.08
CA GLY A 145 -6.04 11.07 7.82
C GLY A 145 -7.36 10.36 8.15
N GLU A 146 -7.37 9.02 8.16
CA GLU A 146 -8.59 8.24 8.46
C GLU A 146 -8.96 8.33 9.95
N PHE A 147 -10.26 8.30 10.22
CA PHE A 147 -10.83 8.21 11.55
C PHE A 147 -11.54 6.87 11.72
N VAL A 148 -11.40 6.30 12.90
CA VAL A 148 -12.02 5.04 13.31
C VAL A 148 -13.37 5.34 13.94
N ILE A 149 -14.40 4.69 13.42
CA ILE A 149 -15.72 4.57 14.04
C ILE A 149 -15.81 3.16 14.63
N GLU A 150 -15.72 3.05 15.95
CA GLU A 150 -15.90 1.78 16.65
C GLU A 150 -17.40 1.47 16.76
N THR A 151 -17.83 0.37 16.15
CA THR A 151 -19.24 -0.03 16.08
C THR A 151 -19.39 -1.55 16.05
N ASN A 152 -20.60 -2.02 16.37
CA ASN A 152 -21.03 -3.40 16.12
C ASN A 152 -22.16 -3.46 15.06
N GLU A 153 -22.54 -2.31 14.51
CA GLU A 153 -23.58 -2.17 13.49
C GLU A 153 -23.00 -2.42 12.09
N SER A 154 -23.87 -2.69 11.13
CA SER A 154 -23.49 -2.82 9.73
C SER A 154 -23.02 -1.48 9.14
N ILE A 155 -22.23 -1.51 8.07
CA ILE A 155 -21.79 -0.29 7.40
C ILE A 155 -22.99 0.47 6.81
N GLU A 156 -24.05 -0.23 6.41
CA GLU A 156 -25.29 0.35 5.91
C GLU A 156 -26.07 1.12 6.98
N GLU A 157 -26.09 0.62 8.23
CA GLU A 157 -26.71 1.33 9.36
C GLU A 157 -25.90 2.58 9.71
N VAL A 158 -24.57 2.46 9.83
CA VAL A 158 -23.69 3.60 10.12
C VAL A 158 -23.72 4.63 9.00
N ALA A 159 -23.80 4.21 7.73
CA ALA A 159 -23.93 5.11 6.59
C ALA A 159 -25.19 5.99 6.71
N LYS A 160 -26.35 5.40 7.04
CA LYS A 160 -27.61 6.14 7.24
C LYS A 160 -27.52 7.14 8.39
N ASP A 161 -26.87 6.76 9.48
CA ASP A 161 -26.66 7.65 10.62
C ASP A 161 -25.74 8.84 10.26
N ILE A 162 -24.72 8.60 9.43
CA ILE A 162 -23.85 9.65 8.89
C ILE A 162 -24.63 10.57 7.95
N GLU A 163 -25.42 10.01 7.03
CA GLU A 163 -26.30 10.76 6.12
C GLU A 163 -27.21 11.71 6.88
N GLN A 164 -27.90 11.21 7.91
CA GLN A 164 -28.76 12.02 8.77
C GLN A 164 -27.97 13.08 9.54
N SER A 165 -26.81 12.72 10.10
CA SER A 165 -25.99 13.61 10.91
C SER A 165 -25.39 14.76 10.10
N LEU A 166 -24.97 14.48 8.87
CA LEU A 166 -24.27 15.42 8.01
C LEU A 166 -25.19 16.14 7.03
N GLY A 167 -26.37 15.59 6.75
CA GLY A 167 -27.29 16.09 5.73
C GLY A 167 -26.78 15.78 4.31
N ILE A 168 -26.29 14.57 4.11
CA ILE A 168 -25.74 14.07 2.84
C ILE A 168 -26.46 12.78 2.43
N GLU A 169 -26.16 12.30 1.23
CA GLU A 169 -26.61 11.00 0.71
C GLU A 169 -25.40 10.31 0.07
N PHE A 170 -25.07 9.10 0.50
CA PHE A 170 -23.99 8.32 -0.10
C PHE A 170 -24.41 7.80 -1.48
N GLU A 171 -23.46 7.78 -2.41
CA GLU A 171 -23.61 7.04 -3.66
C GLU A 171 -23.68 5.53 -3.40
N ASP A 172 -24.17 4.77 -4.39
CA ASP A 172 -24.08 3.32 -4.37
C ASP A 172 -22.62 2.87 -4.15
N PRO A 173 -22.35 1.98 -3.19
CA PRO A 173 -20.98 1.60 -2.85
C PRO A 173 -20.33 0.85 -4.01
N ASN A 174 -19.08 1.20 -4.29
CA ASN A 174 -18.27 0.54 -5.30
C ASN A 174 -17.11 -0.25 -4.66
N SER A 175 -16.73 -1.36 -5.29
CA SER A 175 -15.59 -2.19 -4.86
C SER A 175 -14.51 -2.34 -5.91
N TYR A 176 -14.61 -1.64 -7.04
CA TYR A 176 -13.67 -1.78 -8.16
C TYR A 176 -12.22 -1.42 -7.79
N ASP A 177 -12.04 -0.33 -7.04
CA ASP A 177 -10.70 0.19 -6.73
C ASP A 177 -10.01 -0.58 -5.61
N TYR A 178 -10.77 -1.03 -4.61
CA TYR A 178 -10.22 -1.56 -3.37
C TYR A 178 -10.66 -2.99 -3.04
N GLY A 179 -11.57 -3.60 -3.80
CA GLY A 179 -12.07 -4.95 -3.51
C GLY A 179 -13.06 -5.06 -2.34
N TYR A 180 -13.48 -3.94 -1.76
CA TYR A 180 -14.49 -3.87 -0.71
C TYR A 180 -15.41 -2.65 -0.93
N PRO A 181 -16.65 -2.66 -0.40
CA PRO A 181 -17.58 -1.56 -0.59
C PRO A 181 -17.04 -0.27 0.03
N THR A 182 -16.90 0.75 -0.79
CA THR A 182 -16.55 2.11 -0.37
C THR A 182 -17.73 3.02 -0.66
N TYR A 183 -18.24 3.66 0.38
CA TYR A 183 -19.31 4.66 0.31
C TYR A 183 -18.65 6.03 0.16
N ARG A 184 -19.18 6.87 -0.73
CA ARG A 184 -18.68 8.24 -0.91
C ARG A 184 -19.81 9.23 -1.13
N SER A 185 -19.60 10.46 -0.67
CA SER A 185 -20.51 11.58 -0.88
C SER A 185 -19.72 12.88 -0.88
N THR A 186 -20.42 14.00 -1.04
CA THR A 186 -19.81 15.33 -0.94
C THR A 186 -20.50 16.23 0.09
N ILE A 187 -19.69 17.02 0.78
CA ILE A 187 -20.12 18.10 1.68
C ILE A 187 -19.53 19.39 1.11
N ASN A 188 -20.39 20.28 0.59
CA ASN A 188 -19.95 21.52 -0.07
C ASN A 188 -18.92 21.30 -1.20
N GLY A 189 -19.06 20.21 -1.96
CA GLY A 189 -18.15 19.86 -3.06
C GLY A 189 -16.84 19.18 -2.63
N GLN A 190 -16.66 18.91 -1.34
CA GLN A 190 -15.53 18.18 -0.80
C GLN A 190 -15.94 16.75 -0.45
N TRP A 191 -15.05 15.79 -0.67
CA TRP A 191 -15.38 14.37 -0.56
C TRP A 191 -15.31 13.87 0.88
N VAL A 192 -16.22 12.94 1.18
CA VAL A 192 -16.20 12.09 2.37
C VAL A 192 -16.31 10.65 1.94
N TRP A 193 -15.52 9.76 2.56
CA TRP A 193 -15.54 8.33 2.31
C TRP A 193 -15.79 7.54 3.58
N LEU A 194 -16.53 6.45 3.48
CA LEU A 194 -16.73 5.46 4.54
C LEU A 194 -16.41 4.06 4.00
N SER A 195 -15.63 3.30 4.75
CA SER A 195 -15.18 1.96 4.34
C SER A 195 -15.00 1.03 5.54
N PRO A 196 -15.07 -0.30 5.35
CA PRO A 196 -14.89 -1.26 6.45
C PRO A 196 -13.41 -1.48 6.78
N ASN A 197 -13.12 -1.89 8.03
CA ASN A 197 -11.82 -2.45 8.40
C ASN A 197 -11.70 -3.93 7.99
N LEU A 198 -12.78 -4.71 8.16
CA LEU A 198 -12.86 -6.09 7.70
C LEU A 198 -13.09 -6.13 6.20
N VAL A 199 -12.14 -6.71 5.49
CA VAL A 199 -12.09 -6.76 4.02
C VAL A 199 -11.74 -8.16 3.55
N PRO A 200 -11.89 -8.49 2.26
CA PRO A 200 -11.35 -9.72 1.71
C PRO A 200 -9.83 -9.85 1.94
N LYS A 201 -9.27 -11.05 1.82
CA LYS A 201 -7.80 -11.22 1.88
C LYS A 201 -7.07 -10.59 0.69
N GLY A 202 -7.72 -10.63 -0.46
CA GLY A 202 -7.22 -10.09 -1.72
C GLY A 202 -8.37 -9.76 -2.65
N PHE A 203 -8.07 -9.06 -3.74
CA PHE A 203 -9.04 -8.76 -4.78
C PHE A 203 -8.39 -8.72 -6.15
N VAL A 204 -9.21 -8.93 -7.18
CA VAL A 204 -8.87 -8.82 -8.58
C VAL A 204 -10.08 -8.27 -9.31
N ARG A 205 -9.85 -7.34 -10.25
CA ARG A 205 -10.92 -6.72 -11.03
C ARG A 205 -11.44 -7.70 -12.08
N ARG A 206 -12.72 -7.61 -12.43
CA ARG A 206 -13.38 -8.59 -13.32
C ARG A 206 -12.86 -8.56 -14.76
N ASP A 207 -12.32 -7.42 -15.15
CA ASP A 207 -11.72 -7.13 -16.45
C ASP A 207 -10.20 -7.38 -16.49
N ASP A 208 -9.59 -7.81 -15.38
CA ASP A 208 -8.20 -8.24 -15.37
C ASP A 208 -8.03 -9.56 -16.15
N ASP A 209 -7.02 -9.64 -17.00
CA ASP A 209 -6.74 -10.81 -17.84
C ASP A 209 -6.52 -12.09 -17.01
N ARG A 210 -6.07 -11.95 -15.76
CA ARG A 210 -5.82 -13.05 -14.81
C ARG A 210 -6.97 -13.27 -13.84
N TYR A 211 -8.14 -12.65 -14.05
CA TYR A 211 -9.28 -12.75 -13.12
C TYR A 211 -9.64 -14.20 -12.76
N ASN A 212 -9.74 -15.09 -13.75
CA ASN A 212 -10.14 -16.48 -13.51
C ASN A 212 -9.10 -17.29 -12.72
N GLU A 213 -7.82 -16.97 -12.88
CA GLU A 213 -6.71 -17.54 -12.12
C GLU A 213 -6.74 -17.07 -10.67
N LEU A 214 -6.93 -15.75 -10.47
CA LEU A 214 -6.68 -15.09 -9.19
C LEU A 214 -7.91 -15.05 -8.26
N LYS A 215 -9.14 -15.07 -8.77
CA LYS A 215 -10.35 -14.82 -7.96
C LYS A 215 -10.52 -15.74 -6.75
N GLN A 216 -9.97 -16.95 -6.78
CA GLN A 216 -10.05 -17.87 -5.63
C GLN A 216 -9.07 -17.51 -4.50
N LEU A 217 -7.98 -16.80 -4.80
CA LEU A 217 -7.02 -16.30 -3.81
C LEU A 217 -7.60 -15.15 -2.97
N ALA A 218 -8.70 -14.53 -3.43
CA ALA A 218 -9.43 -13.51 -2.69
C ALA A 218 -10.21 -14.07 -1.49
N ASN A 219 -10.44 -15.38 -1.43
CA ASN A 219 -11.31 -16.01 -0.44
C ASN A 219 -10.82 -15.81 1.00
N GLY A 220 -11.77 -15.53 1.90
CA GLY A 220 -11.52 -15.28 3.31
C GLY A 220 -11.36 -13.80 3.64
N GLU A 221 -11.21 -13.51 4.92
CA GLU A 221 -11.22 -12.13 5.45
C GLU A 221 -9.86 -11.75 6.05
N ALA A 222 -9.59 -10.45 6.06
CA ALA A 222 -8.46 -9.81 6.70
C ALA A 222 -8.88 -8.44 7.25
N THR A 223 -8.08 -7.86 8.14
CA THR A 223 -8.26 -6.47 8.60
C THR A 223 -7.24 -5.57 7.90
N ARG A 224 -7.67 -4.35 7.53
CA ARG A 224 -6.79 -3.29 7.02
C ARG A 224 -5.85 -2.78 8.13
N PHE A 225 -6.43 -2.57 9.31
CA PHE A 225 -5.77 -2.15 10.53
C PHE A 225 -6.03 -3.21 11.62
N PRO A 226 -5.08 -4.14 11.87
CA PRO A 226 -5.19 -5.13 12.94
C PRO A 226 -5.18 -4.51 14.36
N GLU A 227 -4.77 -3.24 14.50
CA GLU A 227 -4.69 -2.51 15.76
C GLU A 227 -6.08 -2.08 16.30
N ILE A 228 -7.11 -2.13 15.44
CA ILE A 228 -8.50 -1.79 15.78
C ILE A 228 -9.43 -3.00 15.64
N ALA A 229 -10.62 -2.92 16.24
CA ALA A 229 -11.60 -4.00 16.14
C ALA A 229 -11.97 -4.31 14.68
N LYS A 230 -12.22 -5.59 14.38
CA LYS A 230 -12.58 -6.03 13.03
C LYS A 230 -13.84 -5.34 12.48
N GLY A 231 -14.82 -5.07 13.35
CA GLY A 231 -16.09 -4.44 12.99
C GLY A 231 -16.01 -2.92 12.87
N SER A 232 -14.86 -2.31 13.19
CA SER A 232 -14.69 -0.87 13.05
C SER A 232 -14.79 -0.44 11.59
N LEU A 233 -15.25 0.79 11.39
CA LEU A 233 -15.31 1.46 10.10
C LEU A 233 -14.31 2.61 10.06
N LEU A 234 -13.89 2.98 8.86
CA LEU A 234 -12.94 4.05 8.59
C LEU A 234 -13.67 5.14 7.81
N ILE A 235 -13.55 6.38 8.29
CA ILE A 235 -14.08 7.57 7.60
C ILE A 235 -12.95 8.56 7.32
N SER A 236 -12.93 9.14 6.13
CA SER A 236 -11.94 10.15 5.72
C SER A 236 -12.58 11.27 4.91
N PHE A 237 -11.83 12.37 4.76
CA PHE A 237 -12.29 13.61 4.14
C PHE A 237 -11.21 14.16 3.21
N SER A 238 -11.58 14.83 2.13
CA SER A 238 -10.61 15.38 1.18
C SER A 238 -9.91 16.65 1.67
N ASP A 239 -10.45 17.32 2.68
CA ASP A 239 -9.88 18.54 3.25
C ASP A 239 -10.16 18.68 4.76
N GLU A 240 -9.29 19.43 5.44
CA GLU A 240 -9.29 19.61 6.89
C GLU A 240 -10.49 20.44 7.40
N GLU A 241 -11.03 21.35 6.59
CA GLU A 241 -12.16 22.19 7.01
C GLU A 241 -13.45 21.37 7.05
N THR A 242 -13.69 20.57 6.02
CA THR A 242 -14.81 19.62 5.96
C THR A 242 -14.70 18.58 7.06
N GLU A 243 -13.51 18.01 7.27
CA GLU A 243 -13.22 17.08 8.36
C GLU A 243 -13.65 17.64 9.71
N LYS A 244 -13.13 18.82 10.10
CA LYS A 244 -13.43 19.44 11.41
C LYS A 244 -14.93 19.63 11.63
N ARG A 245 -15.64 20.13 10.61
CA ARG A 245 -17.09 20.37 10.67
C ARG A 245 -17.88 19.06 10.76
N ALA A 246 -17.50 18.05 9.98
CA ALA A 246 -18.15 16.75 9.99
C ALA A 246 -17.94 16.05 11.33
N LEU A 247 -16.70 15.97 11.82
CA LEU A 247 -16.38 15.34 13.10
C LEU A 247 -17.09 15.99 14.29
N ALA A 248 -17.29 17.32 14.28
CA ALA A 248 -18.04 18.02 15.32
C ALA A 248 -19.52 17.60 15.38
N LYS A 249 -20.10 17.17 14.25
CA LYS A 249 -21.46 16.60 14.19
C LYS A 249 -21.44 15.11 14.53
N LEU A 250 -20.55 14.35 13.91
CA LEU A 250 -20.46 12.89 14.08
C LEU A 250 -20.17 12.48 15.53
N ARG A 251 -19.32 13.21 16.25
CA ARG A 251 -19.03 12.94 17.68
C ARG A 251 -20.23 13.14 18.61
N LYS A 252 -21.34 13.72 18.13
CA LYS A 252 -22.62 13.75 18.87
C LYS A 252 -23.42 12.47 18.69
N SER A 253 -23.30 11.83 17.53
CA SER A 253 -24.02 10.61 17.14
C SER A 253 -23.26 9.35 17.52
N PHE A 254 -21.92 9.37 17.39
CA PHE A 254 -21.03 8.26 17.66
C PHE A 254 -20.16 8.55 18.88
N LYS A 255 -20.19 7.66 19.88
CA LYS A 255 -19.50 7.86 21.16
C LYS A 255 -17.96 7.84 21.03
N ALA A 256 -17.40 7.25 19.99
CA ALA A 256 -15.96 7.14 19.77
C ALA A 256 -15.62 7.28 18.28
N VAL A 257 -15.26 8.51 17.85
CA VAL A 257 -14.62 8.79 16.55
C VAL A 257 -13.25 9.37 16.80
N ARG A 258 -12.21 8.57 16.54
CA ARG A 258 -10.80 8.85 16.87
C ARG A 258 -9.92 8.70 15.64
N PRO A 259 -8.88 9.53 15.46
CA PRO A 259 -7.96 9.35 14.33
C PRO A 259 -7.25 8.01 14.42
N ILE A 260 -7.01 7.35 13.29
CA ILE A 260 -6.32 6.04 13.26
C ILE A 260 -4.89 6.12 13.81
N SER A 261 -4.26 7.29 13.72
CA SER A 261 -2.94 7.55 14.29
C SER A 261 -2.85 7.40 15.81
N GLU A 262 -3.97 7.37 16.53
CA GLU A 262 -3.98 7.06 17.97
C GLU A 262 -3.82 5.56 18.27
N PHE A 263 -3.90 4.70 17.24
CA PHE A 263 -3.87 3.24 17.39
C PHE A 263 -2.61 2.58 16.82
N VAL A 264 -1.80 3.31 16.03
CA VAL A 264 -0.66 2.78 15.26
C VAL A 264 0.67 3.43 15.61
#